data_AF-A0A847J8V8-F1
#
_entry.id   AF-A0A847J8V8-F1
#
_cell.length_a   1.000
_cell.length_b   1.000
_cell.length_c   1.000
_cell.angle_alpha   90.00
_cell.angle_beta   90.00
_cell.angle_gamma   90.00
#
_symmetry.space_group_name_H-M   'P 1'
#
loop_
_entity.id
_entity.type
_entity.pdbx_description
1 polymer ?
#
loop_
_entity_poly.entity_id
_entity_poly.type
_entity_poly.pdbx_seq_one_letter_code
_entity_poly.pdbx_strand_id
1 'polypeptide(L)'
;PPTPLDQVLGGGDGATARFQLTKSYGGAIRPWTRAVTRPVVETVRVAVAGVEKTRDVDFTVSAEDGGVTFAAGAVPPAGAAVTAGFRFLVPARFDTDEIRVDLTAFLAGEIPTIPIVELKA
;
A
#
# COMPACT_ATOMS: atom_id res chain seq x y z
N PRO A 1 6.88 -11.87 2.88
CA PRO A 1 5.55 -11.42 3.33
C PRO A 1 5.69 -10.01 3.92
N PRO A 2 4.63 -9.19 3.95
CA PRO A 2 4.73 -7.86 4.58
C PRO A 2 5.14 -7.96 6.04
N THR A 3 6.04 -7.11 6.49
CA THR A 3 6.42 -6.96 7.90
C THR A 3 5.92 -5.60 8.42
N PRO A 4 5.55 -5.46 9.70
CA PRO A 4 5.02 -4.18 10.22
C PRO A 4 6.05 -3.03 10.18
N LEU A 5 7.30 -3.29 9.78
CA LEU A 5 8.40 -2.32 9.72
C LEU A 5 8.77 -1.92 8.29
N ASP A 6 8.03 -2.37 7.26
CA ASP A 6 8.44 -2.22 5.86
C ASP A 6 8.47 -0.77 5.36
N GLN A 7 7.49 0.06 5.76
CA GLN A 7 7.33 1.45 5.30
C GLN A 7 7.09 2.37 6.49
N VAL A 8 7.77 3.53 6.51
CA VAL A 8 7.51 4.58 7.51
C VAL A 8 6.35 5.44 7.03
N LEU A 9 5.31 5.54 7.86
CA LEU A 9 4.13 6.36 7.57
C LEU A 9 4.25 7.77 8.19
N GLY A 10 4.96 7.89 9.31
CA GLY A 10 5.16 9.14 10.02
C GLY A 10 5.62 8.93 11.47
N GLY A 11 5.62 10.00 12.25
CA GLY A 11 5.85 9.96 13.69
C GLY A 11 4.59 10.38 14.44
N GLY A 12 4.36 9.75 15.59
CA GLY A 12 3.33 10.18 16.53
C GLY A 12 3.69 11.51 17.18
N ASP A 13 2.64 12.25 17.55
CA ASP A 13 2.68 13.51 18.31
C ASP A 13 1.77 13.43 19.57
N GLY A 14 1.13 12.28 19.81
CA GLY A 14 0.16 12.08 20.89
C GLY A 14 -1.26 12.56 20.59
N ALA A 15 -1.54 13.10 19.40
CA ALA A 15 -2.86 13.62 19.02
C ALA A 15 -3.34 13.11 17.65
N THR A 16 -2.42 12.97 16.68
CA THR A 16 -2.69 12.49 15.33
C THR A 16 -3.00 10.99 15.36
N ALA A 17 -4.26 10.64 15.13
CA ALA A 17 -4.73 9.26 15.11
C ALA A 17 -4.76 8.64 13.70
N ARG A 18 -4.62 9.44 12.63
CA ARG A 18 -4.75 8.97 11.25
C ARG A 18 -3.45 9.12 10.47
N PHE A 19 -3.01 8.04 9.84
CA PHE A 19 -1.81 7.97 9.01
C PHE A 19 -2.15 7.38 7.64
N GLN A 20 -1.58 7.95 6.58
CA GLN A 20 -1.79 7.45 5.21
C GLN A 20 -0.84 6.29 4.93
N LEU A 21 -1.34 5.16 4.39
CA LEU A 21 -0.45 4.15 3.82
C LEU A 21 0.29 4.74 2.62
N THR A 22 1.61 4.67 2.66
CA THR A 22 2.49 5.18 1.61
C THR A 22 3.52 4.14 1.22
N LYS A 23 3.86 4.12 -0.07
CA LYS A 23 4.96 3.33 -0.61
C LYS A 23 6.05 4.27 -1.10
N SER A 24 7.23 4.17 -0.51
CA SER A 24 8.42 4.87 -0.97
C SER A 24 9.17 4.02 -1.98
N TYR A 25 9.50 4.63 -3.11
CA TYR A 25 10.28 4.05 -4.20
C TYR A 25 11.60 4.82 -4.36
N GLY A 26 12.65 4.08 -4.72
CA GLY A 26 14.00 4.62 -4.83
C GLY A 26 14.80 4.51 -3.53
N GLY A 27 16.05 4.96 -3.58
CA GLY A 27 16.96 4.95 -2.43
C GLY A 27 16.76 6.17 -1.51
N ALA A 28 17.75 6.40 -0.65
CA ALA A 28 17.70 7.45 0.36
C ALA A 28 17.65 8.89 -0.19
N ILE A 29 18.05 9.11 -1.45
CA ILE A 29 18.13 10.44 -2.06
C ILE A 29 16.91 10.66 -2.96
N ARG A 30 16.03 11.59 -2.55
CA ARG A 30 14.79 11.97 -3.24
C ARG A 30 13.88 10.77 -3.56
N PRO A 31 13.42 10.02 -2.54
CA PRO A 31 12.47 8.95 -2.76
C PRO A 31 11.16 9.49 -3.32
N TRP A 32 10.62 8.82 -4.33
CA TRP A 32 9.26 9.10 -4.78
C TRP A 32 8.29 8.36 -3.88
N THR A 33 7.33 9.09 -3.32
CA THR A 33 6.34 8.51 -2.39
C THR A 33 4.99 8.46 -3.08
N ARG A 34 4.37 7.29 -3.04
CA ARG A 34 3.01 7.03 -3.54
C ARG A 34 2.06 6.88 -2.36
N ALA A 35 0.95 7.60 -2.39
CA ALA A 35 -0.20 7.29 -1.53
C ALA A 35 -0.88 6.01 -2.02
N VAL A 36 -1.21 5.11 -1.09
CA VAL A 36 -1.80 3.80 -1.37
C VAL A 36 -3.28 3.87 -1.05
N THR A 37 -4.13 3.86 -2.08
CA THR A 37 -5.59 4.03 -1.92
C THR A 37 -6.36 2.70 -1.90
N ARG A 38 -5.82 1.61 -2.46
CA ARG A 38 -6.46 0.28 -2.46
C ARG A 38 -5.60 -0.77 -1.77
N PRO A 39 -5.42 -0.71 -0.44
CA PRO A 39 -4.73 -1.76 0.28
C PRO A 39 -5.54 -3.05 0.24
N VAL A 40 -4.85 -4.18 0.23
CA VAL A 40 -5.46 -5.46 0.62
C VAL A 40 -5.49 -5.45 2.14
N VAL A 41 -6.59 -4.96 2.71
CA VAL A 41 -6.74 -4.67 4.15
C VAL A 41 -6.21 -5.80 5.02
N GLU A 42 -6.53 -7.05 4.67
CA GLU A 42 -6.11 -8.22 5.42
C GLU A 42 -4.60 -8.41 5.58
N THR A 43 -3.82 -7.82 4.69
CA THR A 43 -2.36 -7.91 4.72
C THR A 43 -1.68 -6.78 5.49
N VAL A 44 -2.42 -5.77 5.93
CA VAL A 44 -1.86 -4.59 6.59
C VAL A 44 -1.45 -4.94 8.00
N ARG A 45 -0.17 -4.74 8.29
CA ARG A 45 0.44 -4.88 9.62
C ARG A 45 1.04 -3.54 9.99
N VAL A 46 0.76 -3.05 11.19
CA VAL A 46 1.20 -1.74 11.66
C VAL A 46 2.02 -1.92 12.93
N ALA A 47 3.11 -1.18 13.05
CA ALA A 47 3.86 -1.06 14.30
C ALA A 47 3.97 0.40 14.73
N VAL A 48 4.05 0.59 16.05
CA VAL A 48 4.34 1.88 16.68
C VAL A 48 5.57 1.69 17.56
N ALA A 49 6.60 2.50 17.35
CA ALA A 49 7.90 2.34 18.00
C ALA A 49 8.48 0.90 17.89
N GLY A 50 8.27 0.26 16.73
CA GLY A 50 8.75 -1.10 16.46
C GLY A 50 7.89 -2.24 17.02
N VAL A 51 6.82 -1.93 17.77
CA VAL A 51 5.92 -2.93 18.34
C VAL A 51 4.67 -3.07 17.48
N GLU A 52 4.41 -4.28 16.98
CA GLU A 52 3.22 -4.59 16.18
C GLU A 52 1.93 -4.34 16.99
N LYS A 53 0.94 -3.77 16.31
CA LYS A 53 -0.39 -3.45 16.84
C LYS A 53 -1.42 -4.40 16.28
N THR A 54 -2.51 -4.55 17.02
CA THR A 54 -3.60 -5.47 16.68
C THR A 54 -4.67 -4.72 15.88
N ARG A 55 -4.96 -5.19 14.67
CA ARG A 55 -6.06 -4.64 13.87
C ARG A 55 -7.41 -4.83 14.59
N ASP A 56 -8.32 -3.88 14.41
CA ASP A 56 -9.66 -3.82 14.98
C ASP A 56 -9.70 -3.66 16.51
N VAL A 57 -8.53 -3.61 17.16
CA VAL A 57 -8.35 -3.26 18.57
C VAL A 57 -7.61 -1.93 18.69
N ASP A 58 -6.40 -1.88 18.13
CA ASP A 58 -5.53 -0.69 18.19
C ASP A 58 -5.74 0.23 17.00
N PHE A 59 -6.06 -0.31 15.81
CA PHE A 59 -6.25 0.46 14.59
C PHE A 59 -7.20 -0.21 13.60
N THR A 60 -7.77 0.58 12.70
CA THR A 60 -8.55 0.15 11.53
C THR A 60 -7.92 0.67 10.24
N VAL A 61 -8.26 0.07 9.10
CA VAL A 61 -7.75 0.50 7.79
C VAL A 61 -8.90 0.69 6.82
N SER A 62 -8.93 1.83 6.14
CA SER A 62 -9.87 2.10 5.06
C SER A 62 -9.44 1.39 3.77
N ALA A 63 -10.35 0.63 3.16
CA ALA A 63 -10.14 -0.02 1.87
C ALA A 63 -10.21 0.95 0.67
N GLU A 64 -10.77 2.14 0.88
CA GLU A 64 -11.07 3.12 -0.19
C GLU A 64 -9.93 4.10 -0.43
N ASP A 65 -9.26 4.52 0.64
CA ASP A 65 -8.19 5.51 0.60
C ASP A 65 -6.90 5.06 1.29
N GLY A 66 -6.90 3.90 1.94
CA GLY A 66 -5.73 3.36 2.65
C GLY A 66 -5.29 4.17 3.87
N GLY A 67 -6.18 4.93 4.49
CA GLY A 67 -5.90 5.51 5.79
C GLY A 67 -5.93 4.48 6.92
N VAL A 68 -4.90 4.48 7.75
CA VAL A 68 -4.81 3.77 9.04
C VAL A 68 -5.30 4.71 10.14
N THR A 69 -6.31 4.31 10.90
CA THR A 69 -6.85 5.10 12.01
C THR A 69 -6.73 4.33 13.32
N PHE A 70 -5.97 4.89 14.27
CA PHE A 70 -5.80 4.36 15.61
C PHE A 70 -7.01 4.63 16.50
N ALA A 71 -7.33 3.70 17.39
CA ALA A 71 -8.31 3.88 18.46
C ALA A 71 -7.80 4.93 19.47
N ALA A 72 -8.71 5.56 20.22
CA ALA A 72 -8.38 6.66 21.14
C ALA A 72 -7.30 6.30 22.18
N GLY A 73 -7.28 5.05 22.67
CA GLY A 73 -6.25 4.56 23.61
C GLY A 73 -4.93 4.11 22.98
N ALA A 74 -4.85 4.08 21.65
CA ALA A 74 -3.72 3.58 20.89
C ALA A 74 -3.07 4.66 20.01
N VAL A 75 -3.46 5.92 20.17
CA VAL A 75 -2.87 7.06 19.45
C VAL A 75 -1.34 7.07 19.66
N PRO A 76 -0.53 7.08 18.59
CA PRO A 76 0.92 7.03 18.71
C PRO A 76 1.47 8.21 19.53
N PRO A 77 2.27 7.95 20.58
CA PRO A 77 2.82 9.02 21.42
C PRO A 77 3.88 9.82 20.67
N ALA A 78 4.21 10.99 21.20
CA ALA A 78 5.21 11.89 20.63
C ALA A 78 6.55 11.17 20.39
N GLY A 79 7.05 11.25 19.16
CA GLY A 79 8.32 10.65 18.74
C GLY A 79 8.26 9.15 18.43
N ALA A 80 7.11 8.48 18.59
CA ALA A 80 6.98 7.08 18.20
C ALA A 80 6.83 6.95 16.68
N ALA A 81 7.76 6.27 16.03
CA ALA A 81 7.66 5.98 14.60
C ALA A 81 6.46 5.06 14.32
N VAL A 82 5.65 5.44 13.33
CA VAL A 82 4.55 4.63 12.81
C VAL A 82 5.02 3.99 11.51
N THR A 83 5.01 2.66 11.47
CA THR A 83 5.42 1.87 10.31
C THR A 83 4.33 0.88 9.91
N ALA A 84 4.32 0.48 8.65
CA ALA A 84 3.45 -0.57 8.18
C ALA A 84 4.04 -1.39 7.04
N GLY A 85 3.61 -2.65 6.95
CA GLY A 85 3.76 -3.49 5.77
C GLY A 85 2.39 -3.92 5.26
N PHE A 86 2.23 -3.93 3.95
CA PHE A 86 0.95 -4.21 3.30
C PHE A 86 1.15 -4.63 1.85
N ARG A 87 0.14 -5.29 1.30
CA ARG A 87 -0.06 -5.44 -0.15
C ARG A 87 -1.13 -4.45 -0.59
N PHE A 88 -1.08 -4.05 -1.85
CA PHE A 88 -2.05 -3.13 -2.42
C PHE A 88 -2.28 -3.44 -3.89
N LEU A 89 -3.44 -3.02 -4.38
CA LEU A 89 -3.81 -3.11 -5.77
C LEU A 89 -3.58 -1.76 -6.46
N VAL A 90 -3.20 -1.84 -7.72
CA VAL A 90 -3.04 -0.68 -8.58
C VAL A 90 -4.14 -0.74 -9.64
N PRO A 91 -5.09 0.21 -9.65
CA PRO A 91 -6.07 0.29 -10.71
C PRO A 91 -5.36 0.42 -12.05
N ALA A 92 -5.75 -0.40 -13.02
CA ALA A 92 -5.14 -0.41 -14.34
C ALA A 92 -6.19 -0.74 -15.40
N ARG A 93 -5.91 -0.34 -16.64
CA ARG A 93 -6.71 -0.70 -17.82
C ARG A 93 -5.78 -1.11 -18.96
N PHE A 94 -6.34 -1.80 -19.95
CA PHE A 94 -5.64 -1.99 -21.22
C PHE A 94 -5.35 -0.63 -21.87
N ASP A 95 -4.15 -0.51 -22.42
CA ASP A 95 -3.73 0.68 -23.18
C ASP A 95 -4.19 0.63 -24.65
N THR A 96 -5.10 -0.28 -24.94
CA THR A 96 -5.65 -0.51 -26.27
C THR A 96 -7.13 -0.88 -26.14
N ASP A 97 -7.87 -0.62 -27.20
CA ASP A 97 -9.30 -0.92 -27.28
C ASP A 97 -9.56 -2.37 -27.71
N GLU A 98 -8.57 -3.05 -28.31
CA GLU A 98 -8.68 -4.42 -28.81
C GLU A 98 -7.45 -5.26 -28.43
N ILE A 99 -7.68 -6.47 -27.94
CA ILE A 99 -6.62 -7.48 -27.78
C ILE A 99 -6.71 -8.45 -28.94
N ARG A 100 -5.71 -8.45 -29.82
CA ARG A 100 -5.61 -9.42 -30.93
C ARG A 100 -4.91 -10.68 -30.47
N VAL A 101 -5.55 -11.82 -30.71
CA VAL A 101 -5.03 -13.15 -30.38
C VAL A 101 -4.91 -13.97 -31.67
N ASP A 102 -3.72 -14.45 -31.99
CA ASP A 102 -3.48 -15.42 -33.05
C ASP A 102 -3.21 -16.80 -32.44
N LEU A 103 -4.12 -17.74 -32.68
CA LEU A 103 -4.03 -19.10 -32.15
C LEU A 103 -2.80 -19.85 -32.69
N THR A 104 -2.37 -19.55 -33.91
CA THR A 104 -1.22 -20.16 -34.56
C THR A 104 0.09 -19.74 -33.88
N ALA A 105 0.21 -18.45 -33.55
CA ALA A 105 1.34 -17.90 -32.80
C ALA A 105 1.39 -18.43 -31.35
N PHE A 106 0.23 -18.58 -30.71
CA PHE A 106 0.14 -19.14 -29.36
C PHE A 106 0.62 -20.60 -29.30
N LEU A 107 0.25 -21.42 -30.30
CA LEU A 107 0.73 -22.80 -30.42
C LEU A 107 2.23 -22.88 -30.75
N ALA A 108 2.81 -21.85 -31.36
CA ALA A 108 4.25 -21.70 -31.57
C ALA A 108 4.99 -21.22 -30.30
N GLY A 109 4.28 -20.93 -29.20
CA GLY A 109 4.86 -20.50 -27.92
C GLY A 109 5.17 -19.01 -27.84
N GLU A 110 4.64 -18.19 -28.76
CA GLU A 110 4.77 -16.73 -28.67
C GLU A 110 3.84 -16.17 -27.58
N ILE A 111 4.40 -15.29 -26.74
CA ILE A 111 3.64 -14.58 -25.70
C ILE A 111 3.15 -13.26 -26.30
N PRO A 112 1.83 -13.06 -26.48
CA PRO A 112 1.32 -11.80 -27.02
C PRO A 112 1.59 -10.64 -26.05
N THR A 113 2.02 -9.50 -26.60
CA THR A 113 2.15 -8.26 -25.83
C THR A 113 0.77 -7.75 -25.43
N ILE A 114 0.50 -7.64 -24.13
CA ILE A 114 -0.74 -7.08 -23.58
C ILE A 114 -0.40 -5.77 -22.86
N PRO A 115 -0.50 -4.61 -23.55
CA PRO A 115 -0.12 -3.33 -22.97
C PRO A 115 -1.15 -2.88 -21.93
N ILE A 116 -0.67 -2.44 -20.77
CA ILE A 116 -1.48 -2.03 -19.62
C ILE A 116 -0.94 -0.69 -19.10
N VAL A 117 -1.87 0.21 -18.75
CA VAL A 117 -1.55 1.48 -18.09
C VAL A 117 -2.22 1.57 -16.72
N GLU A 118 -1.49 2.12 -15.76
CA GLU A 118 -2.03 2.46 -14.44
C GLU A 118 -3.01 3.64 -14.55
N LEU A 119 -4.13 3.54 -13.82
CA LEU A 119 -5.07 4.64 -13.64
C LEU A 119 -4.69 5.41 -12.38
N LYS A 120 -4.36 6.69 -12.56
CA LYS A 120 -4.15 7.61 -11.44
C LYS A 120 -5.48 8.30 -11.12
N ALA A 121 -5.83 8.35 -9.84
CA ALA A 121 -6.94 9.15 -9.33
C ALA A 121 -6.60 10.64 -9.33
#